data_AF-A0A919I0Y5-F1
#
_entry.id   AF-A0A919I0Y5-F1
#
_cell.length_a   1.000
_cell.length_b   1.000
_cell.length_c   1.000
_cell.angle_alpha   90.00
_cell.angle_beta   90.00
_cell.angle_gamma   90.00
#
_symmetry.space_group_name_H-M   'P 1'
#
loop_
_entity.id
_entity.type
_entity.pdbx_description
1 polymer ?
#
loop_
_entity_poly.entity_id
_entity_poly.type
_entity_poly.pdbx_seq_one_letter_code
_entity_poly.pdbx_strand_id
1 'polypeptide(L)'
;MQVFIMRHGDAALDAASDSVRPLTVCGCDESRQMATWLKGQKVDIERVLVSPYLRAEQTLDIVGECMNLPKHVDVMPELTPCGDVGMVSAYLQALANEGVATALVVPTCRWWGIWSQSCVRGKRPRCSPPRLSPA
;
A
#
# COMPACT_ATOMS: atom_id res chain seq x y z
N MET A 1 2.29 -8.92 -16.67
CA MET A 1 2.39 -8.62 -15.24
C MET A 1 1.13 -7.92 -14.76
N GLN A 2 0.56 -8.34 -13.62
CA GLN A 2 -0.49 -7.64 -12.90
C GLN A 2 0.12 -6.74 -11.83
N VAL A 3 -0.38 -5.51 -11.70
CA VAL A 3 0.12 -4.53 -10.73
C VAL A 3 -1.01 -4.15 -9.78
N PHE A 4 -0.82 -4.40 -8.49
CA PHE A 4 -1.72 -4.03 -7.43
C PHE A 4 -1.20 -2.77 -6.75
N ILE A 5 -1.93 -1.66 -6.86
CA ILE A 5 -1.57 -0.41 -6.18
C ILE A 5 -2.44 -0.28 -4.94
N MET A 6 -1.82 -0.40 -3.76
CA MET A 6 -2.49 -0.27 -2.47
C MET A 6 -2.03 1.03 -1.80
N ARG A 7 -2.97 1.94 -1.56
CA ARG A 7 -2.66 3.16 -0.80
C ARG A 7 -2.35 2.79 0.67
N HIS A 8 -1.41 3.51 1.27
CA HIS A 8 -1.18 3.42 2.72
C HIS A 8 -2.47 3.67 3.52
N GLY A 9 -2.59 3.01 4.68
CA GLY A 9 -3.68 3.22 5.62
C GLY A 9 -3.72 4.64 6.18
N ASP A 10 -4.80 4.99 6.88
CA ASP A 10 -4.89 6.28 7.57
C ASP A 10 -3.70 6.49 8.53
N ALA A 11 -3.12 7.69 8.51
CA ALA A 11 -1.89 8.01 9.22
C ALA A 11 -2.10 9.19 10.16
N ALA A 12 -1.50 9.12 11.35
CA ALA A 12 -1.61 10.13 12.40
C ALA A 12 -1.25 11.52 11.84
N LEU A 13 -1.97 12.56 12.26
CA LEU A 13 -1.69 13.93 11.82
C LEU A 13 -0.45 14.52 12.49
N ASP A 14 -0.15 14.07 13.71
CA ASP A 14 0.93 14.57 14.53
C ASP A 14 2.12 13.60 14.54
N ALA A 15 3.29 14.10 14.15
CA ALA A 15 4.57 13.42 14.18
C ALA A 15 5.71 14.43 14.01
N ALA A 16 6.94 14.02 14.35
CA ALA A 16 8.13 14.87 14.20
C ALA A 16 8.39 15.35 12.75
N SER A 17 7.97 14.58 11.74
CA SER A 17 7.98 14.98 10.33
C SER A 17 6.96 14.16 9.52
N ASP A 18 6.60 14.59 8.31
CA ASP A 18 5.64 13.84 7.48
C ASP A 18 6.10 12.41 7.19
N SER A 19 7.40 12.20 6.98
CA SER A 19 7.97 10.90 6.62
C SER A 19 7.80 9.83 7.72
N VAL A 20 7.78 10.25 8.99
CA VAL A 20 7.71 9.35 10.16
C VAL A 20 6.33 9.32 10.80
N ARG A 21 5.30 9.78 10.08
CA ARG A 21 3.91 9.69 10.55
C ARG A 21 3.49 8.22 10.62
N PRO A 22 3.16 7.70 11.81
CA PRO A 22 2.71 6.32 11.94
C PRO A 22 1.27 6.17 11.43
N LEU A 23 0.87 4.94 11.14
CA LEU A 23 -0.52 4.58 10.94
C LEU A 23 -1.34 4.81 12.21
N THR A 24 -2.58 5.25 12.03
CA THR A 24 -3.57 5.25 13.12
C THR A 24 -4.09 3.84 13.33
N VAL A 25 -4.71 3.56 14.47
CA VAL A 25 -5.36 2.27 14.74
C VAL A 25 -6.39 1.94 13.63
N CYS A 26 -7.18 2.94 13.21
CA CYS A 26 -8.10 2.74 12.09
C CYS A 26 -7.36 2.45 10.77
N GLY A 27 -6.26 3.15 10.48
CA GLY A 27 -5.44 2.86 9.30
C GLY A 27 -4.87 1.44 9.29
N CYS A 28 -4.50 0.92 10.46
CA CYS A 28 -4.10 -0.46 10.61
C CYS A 28 -5.24 -1.44 10.30
N ASP A 29 -6.43 -1.20 10.87
CA ASP A 29 -7.61 -2.04 10.65
C ASP A 29 -8.09 -2.01 9.19
N GLU A 30 -8.01 -0.85 8.53
CA GLU A 30 -8.31 -0.72 7.10
C GLU A 30 -7.33 -1.53 6.25
N SER A 31 -6.05 -1.47 6.58
CA SER A 31 -4.98 -2.21 5.87
C SER A 31 -5.18 -3.72 6.02
N ARG A 32 -5.51 -4.19 7.23
CA ARG A 32 -5.81 -5.60 7.51
C ARG A 32 -7.04 -6.10 6.75
N GLN A 33 -8.09 -5.29 6.66
CA GLN A 33 -9.28 -5.63 5.89
C GLN A 33 -8.97 -5.75 4.39
N MET A 34 -8.19 -4.83 3.84
CA MET A 34 -7.77 -4.89 2.44
C MET A 34 -6.90 -6.11 2.15
N ALA A 35 -5.94 -6.42 3.03
CA ALA A 35 -5.09 -7.59 2.91
C ALA A 35 -5.89 -8.89 2.96
N THR A 36 -6.88 -8.98 3.87
CA THR A 36 -7.79 -10.13 3.95
C THR A 36 -8.63 -10.28 2.68
N TRP A 37 -9.11 -9.16 2.12
CA TRP A 37 -9.84 -9.17 0.86
C TRP A 37 -8.96 -9.64 -0.31
N LEU A 38 -7.73 -9.13 -0.42
CA LEU A 38 -6.73 -9.53 -1.42
C LEU A 38 -6.40 -11.03 -1.32
N LYS A 39 -6.21 -11.54 -0.09
CA LYS A 39 -6.02 -12.97 0.16
C LYS A 39 -7.19 -13.80 -0.34
N GLY A 40 -8.42 -13.33 -0.14
CA GLY A 40 -9.64 -13.98 -0.64
C GLY A 40 -9.72 -14.05 -2.17
N GLN A 41 -9.08 -13.12 -2.88
CA GLN A 41 -8.97 -13.13 -4.34
C GLN A 41 -7.92 -14.14 -4.86
N LYS A 42 -7.22 -14.88 -3.97
CA LYS A 42 -6.15 -15.81 -4.33
C LYS A 42 -5.04 -15.17 -5.17
N VAL A 43 -4.73 -13.92 -4.86
CA VAL A 43 -3.63 -13.19 -5.50
C VAL A 43 -2.32 -13.64 -4.87
N ASP A 44 -1.42 -14.16 -5.69
CA ASP A 44 -0.04 -14.46 -5.30
C ASP A 44 0.87 -13.30 -5.71
N ILE A 45 1.57 -12.71 -4.73
CA ILE A 45 2.40 -11.53 -4.93
C ILE A 45 3.85 -12.00 -5.06
N GLU A 46 4.47 -11.77 -6.21
CA GLU A 46 5.87 -12.16 -6.44
C GLU A 46 6.84 -11.02 -6.08
N ARG A 47 6.43 -9.77 -6.27
CA ARG A 47 7.23 -8.58 -5.99
C ARG A 47 6.49 -7.57 -5.15
N VAL A 48 7.20 -6.90 -4.25
CA VAL A 48 6.66 -5.86 -3.37
C VAL A 48 7.51 -4.61 -3.51
N LEU A 49 6.85 -3.48 -3.73
CA LEU A 49 7.42 -2.16 -3.90
C LEU A 49 6.80 -1.24 -2.86
N VAL A 50 7.61 -0.63 -2.00
CA VAL A 50 7.12 0.20 -0.89
C VAL A 50 7.84 1.54 -0.84
N SER A 51 7.11 2.59 -0.47
CA SER A 51 7.69 3.90 -0.19
C SER A 51 8.47 3.89 1.14
N PRO A 52 9.61 4.60 1.25
CA PRO A 52 10.43 4.67 2.48
C PRO A 52 9.79 5.44 3.65
N TYR A 53 8.49 5.75 3.56
CA TYR A 53 7.77 6.49 4.58
C TYR A 53 7.11 5.51 5.54
N LEU A 54 7.18 5.80 6.84
CA LEU A 54 6.79 4.88 7.89
C LEU A 54 5.37 4.31 7.71
N ARG A 55 4.40 5.15 7.33
CA ARG A 55 3.02 4.72 7.07
C ARG A 55 2.87 3.68 5.95
N ALA A 56 3.72 3.72 4.93
CA ALA A 56 3.69 2.74 3.84
C ALA A 56 4.35 1.42 4.28
N GLU A 57 5.47 1.50 4.99
CA GLU A 57 6.14 0.33 5.59
C GLU A 57 5.20 -0.40 6.57
N GLN A 58 4.58 0.33 7.50
CA GLN A 58 3.62 -0.25 8.44
C GLN A 58 2.38 -0.82 7.74
N THR A 59 1.94 -0.23 6.63
CA THR A 59 0.84 -0.81 5.84
C THR A 59 1.27 -2.16 5.28
N LEU A 60 2.50 -2.24 4.76
CA LEU A 60 3.05 -3.47 4.20
C LEU A 60 3.20 -4.55 5.27
N ASP A 61 3.70 -4.20 6.45
CA ASP A 61 3.84 -5.13 7.57
C ASP A 61 2.50 -5.80 7.91
N ILE A 62 1.43 -5.00 8.02
CA ILE A 62 0.08 -5.49 8.31
C ILE A 62 -0.44 -6.39 7.18
N VAL A 63 -0.13 -6.05 5.91
CA VAL A 63 -0.49 -6.90 4.78
C VAL A 63 0.25 -8.24 4.88
N GLY A 64 1.53 -8.23 5.24
CA GLY A 64 2.36 -9.42 5.45
C GLY A 64 1.91 -10.29 6.62
N GLU A 65 1.27 -9.74 7.65
CA GLU A 65 0.61 -10.52 8.71
C GLU A 65 -0.59 -11.32 8.17
N CYS A 66 -1.28 -10.79 7.17
CA CYS A 66 -2.54 -11.34 6.69
C CYS A 66 -2.36 -12.31 5.52
N MET A 67 -1.41 -12.05 4.64
CA MET A 67 -1.13 -12.85 3.44
C MET A 67 0.37 -13.11 3.27
N ASN A 68 0.71 -14.18 2.56
CA ASN A 68 2.11 -14.46 2.27
C ASN A 68 2.63 -13.43 1.27
N LEU A 69 3.67 -12.70 1.69
CA LEU A 69 4.42 -11.79 0.87
C LEU A 69 5.85 -12.32 0.66
N PRO A 70 6.50 -11.96 -0.45
CA PRO A 70 7.89 -12.32 -0.69
C PRO A 70 8.77 -11.66 0.38
N LYS A 71 9.86 -12.34 0.75
CA LYS A 71 10.84 -11.79 1.70
C LYS A 71 11.59 -10.57 1.16
N HIS A 72 11.64 -10.43 -0.16
CA HIS A 72 12.30 -9.31 -0.83
C HIS A 72 11.30 -8.18 -1.01
N VAL A 73 11.58 -7.07 -0.34
CA VAL A 73 10.79 -5.83 -0.42
C VAL A 73 11.68 -4.75 -1.02
N ASP A 74 11.26 -4.19 -2.15
CA ASP A 74 11.97 -3.13 -2.84
C ASP A 74 11.49 -1.77 -2.29
N VAL A 75 12.34 -1.13 -1.50
CA VAL A 75 12.07 0.23 -1.00
C VAL A 75 12.47 1.24 -2.07
N MET A 76 11.50 1.96 -2.63
CA MET A 76 11.71 2.92 -3.72
C MET A 76 11.42 4.36 -3.25
N PRO A 77 12.45 5.23 -3.18
CA PRO A 77 12.27 6.67 -2.93
C PRO A 77 11.35 7.37 -3.92
N GLU A 78 11.22 6.84 -5.13
CA GLU A 78 10.37 7.36 -6.20
C GLU A 78 8.86 7.17 -5.91
N LEU A 79 8.50 6.35 -4.92
CA LEU A 79 7.13 6.18 -4.44
C LEU A 79 6.71 7.24 -3.40
N THR A 80 7.59 8.18 -3.06
CA THR A 80 7.30 9.33 -2.20
C THR A 80 6.48 10.39 -2.92
N PRO A 81 5.86 11.36 -2.20
CA PRO A 81 5.07 12.44 -2.80
C PRO A 81 5.75 13.23 -3.92
N CYS A 82 7.07 13.37 -3.85
CA CYS A 82 7.88 14.10 -4.81
C CYS A 82 8.62 13.19 -5.80
N GLY A 83 8.36 11.87 -5.76
CA GLY A 83 9.06 10.91 -6.58
C GLY A 83 8.62 10.90 -8.04
N ASP A 84 9.52 10.42 -8.91
CA ASP A 84 9.31 10.38 -10.35
C ASP A 84 8.56 9.10 -10.77
N VAL A 85 7.36 9.30 -11.33
CA VAL A 85 6.52 8.23 -11.85
C VAL A 85 7.15 7.52 -13.05
N GLY A 86 7.97 8.22 -13.84
CA GLY A 86 8.69 7.66 -14.97
C GLY A 86 9.64 6.54 -14.55
N MET A 87 10.36 6.76 -13.44
CA MET A 87 11.26 5.77 -12.85
C MET A 87 10.49 4.54 -12.31
N VAL A 88 9.37 4.75 -11.61
CA VAL A 88 8.52 3.65 -11.14
C VAL A 88 7.96 2.84 -12.31
N SER A 89 7.51 3.51 -13.37
CA SER A 89 7.01 2.87 -14.58
C SER A 89 8.10 2.05 -15.29
N ALA A 90 9.30 2.62 -15.44
CA ALA A 90 10.44 1.92 -16.01
C ALA A 90 10.84 0.69 -15.20
N TYR A 91 10.79 0.78 -13.86
CA TYR A 91 11.07 -0.34 -12.97
C TYR A 91 10.03 -1.45 -13.10
N LEU A 92 8.74 -1.11 -13.12
CA LEU A 92 7.66 -2.08 -13.38
C LEU A 92 7.80 -2.73 -14.76
N GLN A 93 8.20 -1.97 -15.78
CA GLN A 93 8.45 -2.51 -17.12
C GLN A 93 9.63 -3.50 -17.11
N ALA A 94 10.69 -3.22 -16.37
CA ALA A 94 11.82 -4.13 -16.20
C ALA A 94 11.37 -5.44 -15.52
N LEU A 95 10.60 -5.36 -14.44
CA LEU A 95 10.02 -6.54 -13.78
C LEU A 95 9.12 -7.36 -14.72
N ALA A 96 8.31 -6.68 -15.54
CA ALA A 96 7.49 -7.37 -16.54
C ALA A 96 8.35 -8.13 -17.57
N ASN A 97 9.49 -7.56 -17.96
CA ASN A 97 10.43 -8.21 -18.89
C ASN A 97 11.19 -9.37 -18.24
N GLU A 98 11.41 -9.33 -16.93
CA GLU A 98 11.96 -10.45 -16.13
C GLU A 98 10.98 -11.62 -15.97
N GLY A 99 9.72 -11.44 -16.37
CA GLY A 99 8.68 -12.46 -16.28
C GLY A 99 7.91 -12.46 -14.97
N VAL A 100 8.01 -11.39 -14.16
CA VAL A 100 7.22 -11.25 -12.93
C VAL A 100 5.73 -11.24 -13.27
N ALA A 101 4.98 -12.13 -12.64
CA ALA A 101 3.54 -12.27 -12.85
C ALA A 101 2.77 -11.17 -12.10
N THR A 102 3.15 -10.87 -10.86
CA THR A 102 2.40 -9.98 -9.98
C THR A 102 3.28 -9.10 -9.09
N ALA A 103 2.99 -7.80 -9.06
CA ALA A 103 3.65 -6.84 -8.18
C ALA A 103 2.64 -6.07 -7.29
N LEU A 104 2.96 -5.90 -6.01
CA LEU A 104 2.25 -5.03 -5.07
C LEU A 104 3.04 -3.72 -4.88
N VAL A 105 2.38 -2.59 -5.02
CA VAL A 105 2.96 -1.25 -4.88
C VAL A 105 2.23 -0.50 -3.78
N VAL A 106 2.97 -0.02 -2.77
CA VAL A 106 2.45 0.78 -1.66
C VAL A 106 3.05 2.20 -1.68
N PRO A 107 2.46 3.14 -2.44
CA PRO A 107 2.96 4.51 -2.53
C PRO A 107 2.45 5.39 -1.38
N THR A 108 3.21 6.44 -1.05
CA THR A 108 2.74 7.53 -0.18
C THR A 108 2.25 8.76 -0.92
N CYS A 109 2.48 8.83 -2.23
CA CYS A 109 2.03 9.96 -3.01
C CYS A 109 0.53 9.92 -3.36
N ARG A 110 -0.06 11.12 -3.48
CA ARG A 110 -1.40 11.38 -3.99
C ARG A 110 -1.44 11.32 -5.53
N TRP A 111 -0.89 10.29 -6.18
CA TRP A 111 -0.98 10.11 -7.65
C TRP A 111 -2.28 9.42 -8.12
N TRP A 112 -3.29 9.27 -7.24
CA TRP A 112 -4.55 8.56 -7.54
C TRP A 112 -5.31 9.12 -8.77
N GLY A 113 -5.04 10.36 -9.17
CA GLY A 113 -5.63 10.95 -10.37
C GLY A 113 -5.06 10.44 -11.70
N ILE A 114 -3.79 10.00 -11.73
CA ILE A 114 -3.05 9.76 -12.98
C ILE A 114 -3.03 8.27 -13.38
N TRP A 115 -3.14 7.34 -12.42
CA TRP A 115 -3.11 5.88 -12.65
C TRP A 115 -4.50 5.21 -12.75
N SER A 116 -5.54 5.96 -13.15
CA SER A 116 -6.94 5.54 -12.93
C SER A 116 -7.48 4.37 -13.78
N GLN A 117 -6.70 3.76 -14.67
CA GLN A 117 -7.22 2.68 -15.53
C GLN A 117 -7.09 1.25 -14.97
N SER A 118 -6.40 1.03 -13.85
CA SER A 118 -6.32 -0.33 -13.26
C SER A 118 -6.35 -0.39 -11.74
N CYS A 119 -6.61 0.73 -11.06
CA CYS A 119 -6.83 0.72 -9.62
C CYS A 119 -8.10 -0.07 -9.28
N VAL A 120 -7.93 -1.23 -8.64
CA VAL A 120 -8.99 -1.86 -7.86
C VAL A 120 -9.54 -0.79 -6.93
N ARG A 121 -10.77 -0.33 -7.17
CA ARG A 121 -11.51 0.52 -6.23
C ARG A 121 -11.85 -0.36 -5.03
N GLY A 122 -10.87 -0.57 -4.16
CA GLY A 122 -11.10 -1.06 -2.82
C GLY A 122 -12.11 -0.12 -2.17
N LYS A 123 -13.30 -0.63 -1.87
CA LYS A 123 -14.26 0.09 -1.02
C LYS A 123 -13.49 0.49 0.23
N ARG A 124 -13.33 1.80 0.51
CA ARG A 124 -12.75 2.24 1.78
C ARG A 124 -13.58 1.58 2.88
N PRO A 125 -13.00 0.74 3.75
CA PRO A 125 -13.70 0.32 4.94
C PRO A 125 -13.96 1.59 5.74
N ARG A 126 -15.23 1.98 5.91
CA ARG A 126 -15.53 3.07 6.84
C ARG A 126 -15.33 2.49 8.23
N CYS A 127 -14.22 2.81 8.90
CA CYS A 127 -14.21 2.78 10.35
C CYS A 127 -15.38 3.66 10.80
N SER A 128 -16.43 3.05 11.32
CA SER A 128 -17.45 3.81 12.04
C SER A 128 -16.78 4.31 13.32
N PRO A 129 -16.98 5.56 13.75
CA PRO A 129 -16.48 6.00 15.05
C PRO A 129 -17.03 5.06 16.14
N PRO A 130 -16.28 4.80 17.22
CA PRO A 130 -16.78 3.99 18.32
C PRO A 130 -18.08 4.64 18.81
N ARG A 131 -19.20 3.92 18.69
CA ARG A 131 -20.43 4.29 19.38
C ARG A 131 -20.12 4.22 20.87
N LEU A 132 -19.95 5.39 21.50
CA LEU A 132 -20.06 5.52 22.94
C LEU A 132 -21.47 5.03 23.31
N SER A 133 -21.56 3.82 23.86
CA SER A 133 -22.77 3.37 24.53
C SER A 133 -22.97 4.26 25.76
N PRO A 134 -24.12 4.92 25.94
CA PRO A 134 -24.42 5.56 27.22
C PRO A 134 -24.59 4.46 28.27
N ALA A 135 -23.94 4.67 29.42
CA ALA A 135 -24.11 3.87 30.62
C ALA A 135 -25.50 4.08 31.24
#